data_AF-A0A1V5VLP7-F1
#
_entry.id   AF-A0A1V5VLP7-F1
#
_cell.length_a   1.000
_cell.length_b   1.000
_cell.length_c   1.000
_cell.angle_alpha   90.00
_cell.angle_beta   90.00
_cell.angle_gamma   90.00
#
_symmetry.space_group_name_H-M   'P 1'
#
loop_
_entity.id
_entity.type
_entity.pdbx_description
1 polymer ?
#
loop_
_entity_poly.entity_id
_entity_poly.type
_entity_poly.pdbx_seq_one_letter_code
_entity_poly.pdbx_strand_id
1 'polypeptide(L)' 'MARKIMKKAGIPGSSFHTLRHTFASSLAIAGVDLYRISKLLGHSSIKTTEIYAHLQPSDLIETIKKLPY' A
#
# COMPACT_ATOMS: atom_id res chain seq x y z
N MET A 1 0.17 21.39 -11.80
CA MET A 1 -1.21 21.22 -11.29
C MET A 1 -1.23 20.62 -9.88
N ALA A 2 -0.67 19.42 -9.68
CA ALA A 2 -0.64 18.71 -8.39
C ALA A 2 -0.15 19.55 -7.20
N ARG A 3 0.99 20.24 -7.35
CA ARG A 3 1.60 21.05 -6.28
C ARG A 3 0.70 22.20 -5.79
N LYS A 4 -0.12 22.80 -6.66
CA LYS A 4 -1.08 23.87 -6.30
C LYS A 4 -2.26 23.31 -5.51
N ILE A 5 -2.74 22.12 -5.89
CA ILE A 5 -3.80 21.40 -5.18
C ILE A 5 -3.29 20.97 -3.80
N MET A 6 -2.10 20.40 -3.72
CA MET A 6 -1.47 19.97 -2.47
C MET A 6 -1.21 21.12 -1.50
N LYS A 7 -0.76 22.28 -2.01
CA LYS A 7 -0.62 23.49 -1.19
C LYS A 7 -1.96 23.98 -0.63
N LYS A 8 -3.03 23.92 -1.42
CA LYS A 8 -4.39 24.25 -0.95
C LYS A 8 -4.94 23.24 0.05
N ALA A 9 -4.58 21.96 -0.10
CA ALA A 9 -4.97 20.88 0.80
C ALA A 9 -4.15 20.84 2.10
N GLY A 10 -3.22 21.78 2.34
CA GLY A 10 -2.41 21.84 3.55
C GLY A 10 -1.26 20.82 3.62
N ILE A 11 -0.93 20.16 2.51
CA ILE A 11 0.17 19.18 2.40
C ILE A 11 1.25 19.65 1.41
N PRO A 12 1.93 20.78 1.70
CA PRO A 12 2.97 21.31 0.81
C PRO A 12 4.15 20.33 0.72
N GLY A 13 4.72 20.21 -0.48
CA GLY A 13 5.87 19.32 -0.73
C GLY A 13 5.52 17.88 -1.09
N SER A 14 4.26 17.47 -0.93
CA SER A 14 3.80 16.16 -1.41
C SER A 14 3.74 16.09 -2.94
N SER A 15 3.71 14.87 -3.46
CA SER A 15 3.56 14.56 -4.88
C SER A 15 2.54 13.43 -5.09
N PHE A 16 2.16 13.16 -6.34
CA PHE A 16 1.33 11.99 -6.65
C PHE A 16 2.00 10.67 -6.23
N HIS A 17 3.34 10.64 -6.21
CA HIS A 17 4.08 9.50 -5.70
C HIS A 17 3.89 9.33 -4.19
N THR A 18 3.88 10.44 -3.43
CA THR A 18 3.56 10.42 -2.00
C THR A 18 2.16 9.85 -1.74
N LEU A 19 1.16 10.31 -2.50
CA LEU A 19 -0.21 9.78 -2.37
C LEU A 19 -0.29 8.30 -2.74
N ARG A 20 0.46 7.87 -3.77
CA ARG A 20 0.57 6.47 -4.17
C ARG A 20 1.14 5.61 -3.04
N HIS A 21 2.18 6.09 -2.34
CA HIS A 21 2.73 5.43 -1.16
C HIS A 21 1.70 5.35 -0.04
N THR A 22 1.02 6.46 0.27
CA THR A 22 -0.02 6.48 1.31
C THR A 22 -1.12 5.46 1.02
N PHE A 23 -1.61 5.40 -0.23
CA PHE A 23 -2.62 4.43 -0.65
C PHE A 23 -2.14 2.99 -0.47
N ALA A 24 -0.91 2.68 -0.92
CA ALA A 24 -0.34 1.34 -0.78
C ALA A 24 -0.14 0.94 0.69
N SER A 25 0.37 1.84 1.52
CA SER A 25 0.55 1.64 2.95
C SER A 25 -0.79 1.38 3.66
N SER A 26 -1.82 2.16 3.36
CA SER A 26 -3.16 1.95 3.96
C SER A 26 -3.73 0.58 3.62
N LEU A 27 -3.57 0.11 2.38
CA LEU A 27 -4.02 -1.23 1.98
C LEU A 27 -3.23 -2.34 2.68
N ALA A 28 -1.91 -2.18 2.80
CA ALA A 28 -1.07 -3.16 3.48
C ALA A 28 -1.45 -3.28 4.97
N ILE A 29 -1.64 -2.14 5.66
CA ILE A 29 -2.10 -2.09 7.06
C ILE A 29 -3.47 -2.74 7.23
N ALA A 30 -4.36 -2.56 6.26
CA ALA A 30 -5.69 -3.19 6.25
C ALA A 30 -5.65 -4.70 5.95
N GLY A 31 -4.47 -5.31 5.76
CA GLY A 31 -4.32 -6.74 5.48
C GLY A 31 -4.61 -7.13 4.03
N VAL A 32 -4.67 -6.16 3.11
CA VAL A 32 -4.84 -6.47 1.69
C VAL A 32 -3.55 -7.08 1.16
N ASP A 33 -3.71 -8.17 0.41
CA ASP A 33 -2.62 -8.93 -0.21
C ASP A 33 -1.76 -8.08 -1.17
N LEU A 34 -0.43 -8.26 -1.10
CA LEU A 34 0.54 -7.48 -1.87
C LEU A 34 0.40 -7.65 -3.38
N TYR A 35 -0.04 -8.81 -3.88
CA TYR A 35 -0.31 -9.00 -5.30
C TYR A 35 -1.47 -8.12 -5.75
N ARG A 36 -2.56 -8.05 -4.96
CA ARG A 36 -3.68 -7.14 -5.25
C ARG A 36 -3.25 -5.68 -5.23
N ILE A 37 -2.49 -5.27 -4.22
CA ILE A 37 -1.93 -3.90 -4.14
C ILE A 37 -1.08 -3.61 -5.38
N SER A 38 -0.21 -4.54 -5.78
CA SER A 38 0.64 -4.41 -6.97
C SER A 38 -0.17 -4.17 -8.25
N LYS A 39 -1.30 -4.87 -8.42
CA LYS A 39 -2.18 -4.71 -9.59
C LYS A 39 -2.95 -3.40 -9.56
N LEU A 40 -3.46 -2.97 -8.40
CA LEU A 40 -4.14 -1.68 -8.24
C LEU A 40 -3.20 -0.51 -8.54
N LEU A 41 -1.92 -0.64 -8.19
CA LEU A 41 -0.91 0.35 -8.48
C LEU A 41 -0.39 0.28 -9.93
N GLY A 42 -0.60 -0.83 -10.63
CA GLY A 42 -0.04 -1.07 -11.96
C GLY A 42 1.48 -1.27 -11.95
N HIS A 43 2.03 -1.87 -10.89
CA HIS A 43 3.46 -2.24 -10.89
C HIS A 43 3.71 -3.40 -11.84
N SER A 44 4.73 -3.25 -12.68
CA SER A 44 5.22 -4.29 -13.60
C SER A 44 5.89 -5.44 -12.86
N SER A 45 6.42 -5.19 -11.66
CA SER A 45 7.05 -6.19 -10.79
C SER A 45 6.52 -6.09 -9.37
N ILE A 46 6.21 -7.24 -8.77
CA ILE A 46 5.78 -7.30 -7.36
C ILE A 46 6.87 -6.82 -6.41
N LYS A 47 8.15 -6.91 -6.82
CA LYS A 47 9.31 -6.44 -6.06
C LYS A 47 9.23 -4.96 -5.66
N THR A 48 8.57 -4.14 -6.48
CA THR A 48 8.32 -2.72 -6.16
C THR A 48 7.29 -2.56 -5.05
N THR A 49 6.36 -3.51 -4.92
CA THR A 49 5.31 -3.52 -3.89
C THR A 49 5.78 -4.14 -2.58
N GLU A 50 6.80 -4.99 -2.60
CA GLU A 50 7.37 -5.64 -1.41
C GLU A 50 7.86 -4.66 -0.34
N ILE A 51 8.18 -3.41 -0.72
CA ILE A 51 8.54 -2.36 0.23
C ILE A 51 7.45 -2.10 1.28
N TYR A 52 6.20 -2.47 1.02
CA TYR A 52 5.07 -2.32 1.97
C TYR A 52 4.78 -3.58 2.78
N ALA A 53 5.48 -4.70 2.54
CA ALA A 53 5.23 -5.97 3.21
C ALA A 53 5.29 -5.88 4.74
N HIS A 54 6.22 -5.07 5.26
CA HIS A 54 6.40 -4.84 6.69
C HIS A 54 5.20 -4.17 7.38
N LEU A 55 4.27 -3.59 6.62
CA LEU A 55 3.06 -2.97 7.14
C LEU A 55 1.89 -3.96 7.25
N GLN A 56 2.02 -5.17 6.70
CA GLN A 56 0.95 -6.15 6.79
C GLN A 56 0.79 -6.64 8.24
N PRO A 57 -0.46 -6.87 8.69
CA PRO A 57 -0.71 -7.45 10.00
C PRO A 57 -0.04 -8.83 10.07
N SER A 58 0.88 -8.99 11.02
CA SER A 58 1.64 -10.22 11.22
C SER A 58 0.85 -11.18 12.12
N ASP A 59 -0.05 -11.98 11.54
CA ASP A 59 -0.62 -13.14 12.23
C ASP A 59 -0.44 -14.41 11.39
N LEU A 60 0.79 -14.95 11.49
CA LEU A 60 1.15 -16.22 10.87
C LEU A 60 0.30 -17.38 11.41
N ILE A 61 -0.12 -17.31 12.67
CA ILE A 61 -0.96 -18.34 13.30
C ILE A 61 -2.39 -18.26 12.78
N GLU A 62 -2.97 -17.07 12.65
CA GLU A 62 -4.29 -16.89 12.05
C GLU A 62 -4.32 -17.35 10.59
N THR A 63 -3.22 -17.19 9.86
CA THR A 63 -3.10 -17.71 8.50
C THR A 63 -3.21 -19.23 8.46
N ILE A 64 -2.58 -19.93 9.41
CA ILE A 64 -2.69 -21.39 9.53
C ILE A 64 -4.12 -21.80 9.91
N LYS A 65 -4.80 -21.05 10.79
CA LYS A 65 -6.20 -21.32 11.19
C LYS A 65 -7.21 -21.23 10.04
N LYS A 66 -6.85 -20.63 8.90
CA LYS A 66 -7.70 -20.54 7.71
C LYS A 66 -7.65 -21.80 6.83
N LEU A 67 -6.77 -22.75 7.14
CA LEU A 67 -6.69 -24.02 6.44
C LEU A 67 -7.90 -24.90 6.80
N PRO A 68 -8.51 -25.60 5.82
CA PRO A 68 -9.79 -26.29 6.01
C PRO A 68 -9.70 -27.65 6.71
N TYR A 69 -8.57 -27.99 7.33
CA TYR A 69 -8.29 -29.32 7.90
C TYR A 69 -7.82 -29.25 9.35
#